data_AF-A0A536Z2K9-F1
#
_entry.id   AF-A0A536Z2K9-F1
#
_cell.length_a   1.000
_cell.length_b   1.000
_cell.length_c   1.000
_cell.angle_alpha   90.00
_cell.angle_beta   90.00
_cell.angle_gamma   90.00
#
_symmetry.space_group_name_H-M   'P 1'
#
loop_
_entity.id
_entity.type
_entity.pdbx_description
1 polymer ?
#
loop_
_entity_poly.entity_id
_entity_poly.type
_entity_poly.pdbx_seq_one_letter_code
_entity_poly.pdbx_strand_id
1 'polypeptide(L)'
;EGSLISNVRSASDLVTRLRELCIPLLLDDFGTGYSSLSYLQRFQFDYLKIDRSFVSRITAHGGNAGIVRAIIRLATDLGMKTVA
;
A
#
# COMPACT_ATOMS: atom_id res chain seq x y z
N GLU A 1 -5.07 -13.67 20.80
CA GLU A 1 -4.86 -14.17 19.41
C GLU A 1 -6.15 -14.44 18.64
N GLY A 2 -7.16 -15.10 19.21
CA GLY A 2 -8.44 -15.35 18.52
C GLY A 2 -9.20 -14.09 18.03
N SER A 3 -9.18 -13.00 18.80
CA SER A 3 -9.81 -11.70 18.44
C SER A 3 -9.14 -11.00 17.25
N LEU A 4 -7.82 -11.14 17.11
CA LEU A 4 -7.08 -10.58 15.97
C LEU A 4 -7.40 -11.34 14.67
N ILE A 5 -7.54 -12.66 14.76
CA ILE A 5 -7.85 -13.52 13.62
C ILE A 5 -9.30 -13.32 13.13
N SER A 6 -10.25 -13.12 14.05
CA SER A 6 -11.63 -12.77 13.67
C SER A 6 -11.70 -11.40 12.99
N ASN A 7 -10.95 -10.40 13.50
CA ASN A 7 -10.91 -9.09 12.86
C ASN A 7 -10.29 -9.13 11.45
N VAL A 8 -9.25 -9.94 11.24
CA VAL A 8 -8.63 -10.10 9.92
C VAL A 8 -9.58 -10.78 8.92
N ARG A 9 -10.35 -11.79 9.33
CA ARG A 9 -11.40 -12.39 8.47
C ARG A 9 -12.48 -11.38 8.13
N SER A 10 -13.02 -10.68 9.12
CA SER A 10 -14.06 -9.67 8.90
C SER A 10 -13.58 -8.52 8.02
N ALA A 11 -12.32 -8.09 8.17
CA ALA A 11 -11.71 -7.09 7.31
C ALA A 11 -11.57 -7.59 5.86
N SER A 12 -11.15 -8.85 5.66
CA SER A 12 -11.02 -9.45 4.32
C SER A 12 -12.38 -9.58 3.62
N ASP A 13 -13.43 -9.94 4.36
CA ASP A 13 -14.79 -10.05 3.83
C ASP A 13 -15.35 -8.68 3.44
N LEU A 14 -15.11 -7.65 4.26
CA LEU A 14 -15.48 -6.27 3.94
C LEU A 14 -14.75 -5.77 2.69
N VAL A 15 -13.44 -5.97 2.63
CA VAL A 15 -12.61 -5.60 1.47
C VAL A 15 -13.13 -6.28 0.20
N THR A 16 -13.54 -7.55 0.28
CA THR A 16 -14.12 -8.27 -0.86
C THR A 16 -15.44 -7.67 -1.31
N ARG A 17 -16.35 -7.35 -0.38
CA ARG A 17 -17.63 -6.70 -0.70
C ARG A 17 -17.46 -5.31 -1.30
N LEU A 18 -16.50 -4.52 -0.81
CA LEU A 18 -16.19 -3.21 -1.39
C LEU A 18 -15.75 -3.34 -2.86
N ARG A 19 -14.97 -4.37 -3.18
CA ARG A 19 -14.58 -4.67 -4.58
C ARG A 19 -15.75 -5.10 -5.44
N GLU A 20 -16.68 -5.90 -4.93
CA GLU A 20 -17.90 -6.28 -5.66
C GLU A 20 -18.76 -5.05 -6.03
N LEU A 21 -18.64 -3.96 -5.28
CA LEU A 21 -19.25 -2.67 -5.56
C LEU A 21 -18.41 -1.77 -6.49
N CYS A 22 -17.32 -2.29 -7.07
CA CYS A 22 -16.36 -1.55 -7.88
C CYS A 22 -15.75 -0.34 -7.15
N ILE A 23 -15.65 -0.40 -5.81
CA ILE A 23 -15.02 0.65 -5.02
C ILE A 23 -13.51 0.40 -5.01
N PRO A 24 -12.69 1.34 -5.53
CA PRO A 24 -11.26 1.18 -5.56
C PRO A 24 -10.65 1.25 -4.16
N LEU A 25 -9.61 0.47 -3.94
CA LEU A 25 -8.91 0.37 -2.67
C LEU A 25 -7.56 1.08 -2.74
N LEU A 26 -7.29 1.90 -1.72
CA LEU A 26 -6.03 2.62 -1.54
C LEU A 26 -5.27 2.04 -0.35
N LEU A 27 -4.00 1.73 -0.55
CA LEU A 27 -3.04 1.51 0.53
C LEU A 27 -2.43 2.85 0.94
N ASP A 28 -2.80 3.32 2.13
CA ASP A 28 -2.38 4.62 2.67
C ASP A 28 -1.01 4.54 3.39
N ASP A 29 -0.29 5.66 3.40
CA ASP A 29 0.98 5.89 4.12
C ASP A 29 2.05 4.79 3.97
N PHE A 30 2.26 4.30 2.74
CA PHE A 30 3.28 3.31 2.45
C PHE A 30 4.68 3.84 2.78
N GLY A 31 5.39 3.12 3.66
CA GLY A 31 6.77 3.42 4.07
C GLY A 31 6.94 3.92 5.51
N THR A 32 5.86 4.10 6.28
CA THR A 32 5.92 4.50 7.69
C THR A 32 6.10 3.33 8.68
N GLY A 33 6.07 2.07 8.21
CA GLY A 33 6.20 0.88 9.07
C GLY A 33 6.56 -0.44 8.37
N TYR A 34 6.87 -1.46 9.18
CA TYR A 34 7.42 -2.77 8.79
C TYR A 34 6.46 -3.73 8.05
N SER A 35 5.17 -3.44 7.98
CA SER A 35 4.16 -4.41 7.49
C SER A 35 3.65 -4.17 6.06
N SER A 36 4.13 -3.14 5.38
CA SER A 36 3.55 -2.66 4.12
C SER A 36 3.68 -3.66 2.95
N LEU A 37 4.77 -4.44 2.90
CA LEU A 37 5.00 -5.43 1.83
C LEU A 37 4.13 -6.70 1.97
N SER A 38 3.93 -7.17 3.20
CA SER A 38 3.10 -8.37 3.44
C SER A 38 1.62 -8.12 3.11
N TYR A 39 1.15 -6.87 3.23
CA TYR A 39 -0.19 -6.48 2.80
C TYR A 39 -0.34 -6.42 1.29
N LEU A 40 0.69 -5.96 0.57
CA LEU A 40 0.72 -5.94 -0.89
C LEU A 40 0.58 -7.33 -1.52
N GLN A 41 1.09 -8.37 -0.85
CA GLN A 41 0.95 -9.75 -1.33
C GLN A 41 -0.42 -10.35 -1.05
N ARG A 42 -1.14 -9.85 -0.04
CA ARG A 42 -2.41 -10.44 0.42
C ARG A 42 -3.64 -9.78 -0.18
N PHE A 43 -3.56 -8.49 -0.50
CA PHE A 43 -4.68 -7.71 -0.98
C PHE A 43 -4.32 -7.08 -2.32
N GLN A 44 -5.23 -7.19 -3.29
CA GLN A 44 -5.13 -6.45 -4.54
C GLN A 44 -5.67 -5.05 -4.29
N PHE A 45 -4.76 -4.11 -4.01
CA PHE A 45 -5.08 -2.69 -3.99
C PHE A 45 -5.08 -2.13 -5.41
N ASP A 46 -5.81 -1.04 -5.64
CA ASP A 46 -5.81 -0.32 -6.91
C ASP A 46 -4.80 0.83 -6.89
N TYR A 47 -4.57 1.40 -5.70
CA TYR A 47 -3.71 2.55 -5.49
C TYR A 47 -2.76 2.33 -4.31
N LEU A 48 -1.54 2.82 -4.43
CA LEU A 48 -0.54 2.92 -3.37
C LEU A 48 -0.16 4.38 -3.16
N LYS A 49 -0.39 4.91 -1.96
CA LYS A 49 0.09 6.23 -1.58
C LYS A 49 1.48 6.14 -0.97
N ILE A 50 2.42 6.90 -1.53
CA ILE A 50 3.77 7.03 -1.00
C ILE A 50 3.73 8.10 0.08
N ASP A 51 4.19 7.77 1.29
CA ASP A 51 4.17 8.72 2.39
C ASP A 51 4.99 9.99 2.11
N ARG A 52 4.49 11.13 2.60
CA ARG A 52 5.09 12.45 2.41
C ARG A 52 6.52 12.52 2.90
N SER A 53 6.91 11.74 3.91
CA SER A 53 8.29 11.73 4.42
C SER A 53 9.30 11.23 3.38
N PHE A 54 8.89 10.40 2.42
CA PHE A 54 9.73 10.01 1.28
C PHE A 54 9.73 11.10 0.22
N VAL A 55 8.54 11.59 -0.16
CA VAL A 55 8.37 12.58 -1.25
C VAL A 55 9.07 13.89 -0.91
N SER A 56 8.89 14.40 0.31
CA SER A 56 9.49 15.67 0.77
C SER A 56 11.02 15.67 0.79
N ARG A 57 11.65 14.50 0.80
CA ARG A 57 13.11 14.34 0.88
C ARG A 57 13.73 13.80 -0.42
N ILE A 58 12.97 13.74 -1.51
CA ILE A 58 13.45 13.28 -2.84
C ILE A 58 14.62 14.13 -3.35
N THR A 59 14.55 15.46 -3.17
CA THR A 59 15.54 16.40 -3.71
C THR A 59 16.77 16.58 -2.80
N ALA A 60 16.61 16.36 -1.49
CA ALA A 60 17.65 16.64 -0.50
C ALA A 60 18.73 15.54 -0.42
N HIS A 61 18.37 14.28 -0.70
CA HIS A 61 19.27 13.14 -0.56
C HIS A 61 18.98 12.07 -1.63
N GLY A 62 19.93 11.77 -2.50
CA GLY A 62 19.77 10.84 -3.63
C GLY A 62 19.27 9.43 -3.27
N GLY A 63 19.42 9.00 -2.01
CA GLY A 63 18.91 7.73 -1.49
C GLY A 63 17.37 7.64 -1.50
N ASN A 64 16.66 8.71 -1.14
CA ASN A 64 15.18 8.70 -1.10
C ASN A 64 14.57 8.61 -2.49
N ALA A 65 15.18 9.25 -3.49
CA ALA A 65 14.76 9.11 -4.87
C ALA A 65 14.90 7.66 -5.36
N GLY A 66 15.92 6.92 -4.90
CA GLY A 66 16.08 5.50 -5.17
C GLY A 66 14.95 4.66 -4.57
N ILE A 67 14.59 4.91 -3.31
CA ILE A 67 13.51 4.22 -2.62
C ILE A 67 12.17 4.49 -3.31
N VAL A 68 11.85 5.75 -3.60
CA VAL A 68 10.60 6.12 -4.28
C VAL A 68 10.50 5.46 -5.65
N ARG A 69 11.59 5.43 -6.43
CA ARG A 69 11.61 4.69 -7.71
C ARG A 69 11.35 3.20 -7.54
N ALA A 70 11.93 2.58 -6.52
CA ALA A 70 11.71 1.16 -6.23
C ALA A 70 10.24 0.89 -5.86
N ILE A 71 9.62 1.76 -5.05
CA ILE A 71 8.21 1.65 -4.66
C ILE A 71 7.29 1.80 -5.87
N ILE A 72 7.55 2.80 -6.74
CA ILE A 72 6.77 2.99 -7.98
C ILE A 72 6.84 1.76 -8.87
N ARG A 73 8.03 1.18 -9.01
CA ARG A 73 8.22 -0.01 -9.83
C ARG A 73 7.49 -1.23 -9.25
N LEU A 74 7.62 -1.45 -7.94
CA LEU A 74 6.86 -2.49 -7.24
C LEU A 74 5.35 -2.34 -7.43
N ALA A 75 4.83 -1.12 -7.28
CA ALA A 75 3.42 -0.85 -7.47
C ALA A 75 2.97 -1.18 -8.90
N THR A 76 3.76 -0.78 -9.88
CA THR A 76 3.50 -1.06 -11.30
C THR A 76 3.50 -2.56 -11.59
N ASP A 77 4.47 -3.30 -11.08
CA ASP A 77 4.59 -4.76 -11.28
C ASP A 77 3.43 -5.52 -10.62
N LEU A 78 2.80 -4.94 -9.60
CA LEU A 78 1.62 -5.49 -8.92
C LEU A 78 0.29 -4.97 -9.49
N GLY A 79 0.32 -4.18 -10.57
CA GLY A 79 -0.89 -3.64 -11.22
C GLY A 79 -1.55 -2.48 -10.49
N MET A 80 -0.84 -1.84 -9.54
CA MET A 80 -1.32 -0.67 -8.80
C MET A 80 -0.91 0.64 -9.46
N LYS A 81 -1.71 1.68 -9.26
CA LYS A 81 -1.35 3.08 -9.53
C LYS A 81 -0.70 3.68 -8.29
N THR A 82 0.21 4.63 -8.46
CA THR A 82 0.84 5.35 -7.34
C THR A 82 0.30 6.78 -7.21
N VAL A 83 0.17 7.24 -5.97
CA VAL A 83 -0.18 8.62 -5.62
C VAL A 83 0.80 9.14 -4.55
N ALA A 84 1.02 10.45 -4.51
CA ALA A 84 1.99 11.13 -3.64
C ALA A 84 1.42 12.43 -3.08
#